data_AF-A0A9P5PA45-F1
#
_entry.id   AF-A0A9P5PA45-F1
#
_cell.length_a   1.000
_cell.length_b   1.000
_cell.length_c   1.000
_cell.angle_alpha   90.00
_cell.angle_beta   90.00
_cell.angle_gamma   90.00
#
_symmetry.space_group_name_H-M   'P 1'
#
loop_
_entity.id
_entity.type
_entity.pdbx_description
1 polymer ?
#
loop_
_entity_poly.entity_id
_entity_poly.type
_entity_poly.pdbx_seq_one_letter_code
_entity_poly.pdbx_strand_id
1 'polypeptide(L)'
;MPSHTVASALIKLYFTDPSASPLGHPWGWPVWQDITGVKHGLFPSDDTLLPKGLSRTDVEDIASYFAAYNGLDSEEKKIKFAVNSKGASEFPGRKKWATYVTKRWESWKVHATIVQCLHQAGIHPVTILLNEDNIDAEWPSAEMYLPAALESIALSLFGPEAYGDDRNPQLLLPLALRRPLNAIVIRSWDRIRRHIIRDKGRIIEIEKAALKAFDALSQGKPTKTKITATIRAVGKWKDIAELYSTRENLEKAEKMLDQVNDIMSAIGAAVRPANVKSDKQQANVNVNLMEFKSLATPEDLEELVQPIGRDFSVQLLDLEVADLGMEFEANLNVVDLAHRLGFRKDNLPLQFNRFRNIAGFTPWDKPALFTPSLQQTDSLVSCNFIGTSSLVSIPLFVTLLPQLHHRDTVLEFSNVTR
;
A
#
# COMPACT_ATOMS: atom_id res chain seq x y z
N MET A 1 -1.28 8.97 -5.05
CA MET A 1 -0.38 8.64 -6.19
C MET A 1 -0.95 7.46 -6.97
N PRO A 2 -0.85 7.45 -8.32
CA PRO A 2 -1.18 6.27 -9.11
C PRO A 2 -0.33 5.08 -8.65
N SER A 3 -0.96 3.98 -8.25
CA SER A 3 -0.26 2.77 -7.80
C SER A 3 -0.50 1.63 -8.78
N HIS A 4 0.49 0.73 -8.90
CA HIS A 4 0.36 -0.49 -9.68
C HIS A 4 -0.90 -1.27 -9.31
N THR A 5 -1.61 -1.79 -10.31
CA THR A 5 -2.65 -2.81 -10.08
C THR A 5 -2.01 -4.12 -9.62
N VAL A 6 -2.77 -4.99 -8.96
CA VAL A 6 -2.30 -6.33 -8.57
C VAL A 6 -1.75 -7.09 -9.79
N ALA A 7 -2.49 -7.06 -10.91
CA ALA A 7 -2.08 -7.65 -12.16
C ALA A 7 -0.72 -7.10 -12.64
N SER A 8 -0.50 -5.78 -12.60
CA SER A 8 0.79 -5.19 -13.00
C SER A 8 1.92 -5.46 -12.00
N ALA A 9 1.62 -5.57 -10.70
CA ALA A 9 2.60 -5.94 -9.69
C ALA A 9 3.10 -7.37 -9.89
N LEU A 10 2.22 -8.31 -10.28
CA LEU A 10 2.59 -9.68 -10.64
C LEU A 10 3.49 -9.73 -11.90
N ILE A 11 3.27 -8.85 -12.88
CA ILE A 11 4.16 -8.72 -14.04
C ILE A 11 5.54 -8.25 -13.60
N LYS A 12 5.60 -7.28 -12.68
CA LYS A 12 6.88 -6.82 -12.14
C LYS A 12 7.61 -7.95 -11.42
N LEU A 13 6.91 -8.73 -10.59
CA LEU A 13 7.46 -9.91 -9.94
C LEU A 13 8.06 -10.89 -10.96
N TYR A 14 7.38 -11.12 -12.08
CA TYR A 14 7.86 -11.97 -13.19
C TYR A 14 9.27 -11.64 -13.66
N PHE A 15 9.62 -10.35 -13.73
CA PHE A 15 10.91 -9.88 -14.25
C PHE A 15 11.92 -9.51 -13.15
N THR A 16 11.68 -9.84 -11.88
CA THR A 16 12.58 -9.43 -10.78
C THR A 16 13.94 -10.11 -10.80
N ASP A 17 14.03 -11.34 -11.31
CA ASP A 17 15.29 -12.01 -11.55
C ASP A 17 15.17 -12.93 -12.78
N PRO A 18 15.52 -12.43 -13.98
CA PRO A 18 15.48 -13.21 -15.21
C PRO A 18 16.49 -14.36 -15.23
N SER A 19 17.50 -14.34 -14.36
CA SER A 19 18.60 -15.31 -14.35
C SER A 19 18.33 -16.53 -13.46
N ALA A 20 17.49 -16.37 -12.44
CA ALA A 20 17.23 -17.43 -11.45
C ALA A 20 16.19 -18.47 -11.88
N SER A 21 15.23 -18.13 -12.76
CA SER A 21 14.21 -19.10 -13.17
C SER A 21 13.69 -18.88 -14.59
N PRO A 22 13.73 -19.91 -15.48
CA PRO A 22 13.14 -19.82 -16.80
C PRO A 22 11.61 -19.71 -16.76
N LEU A 23 10.98 -20.02 -15.62
CA LEU A 23 9.53 -19.93 -15.41
C LEU A 23 9.07 -18.53 -14.98
N GLY A 24 10.02 -17.65 -14.61
CA GLY A 24 9.77 -16.35 -14.00
C GLY A 24 9.27 -16.44 -12.55
N HIS A 25 9.55 -15.40 -11.75
CA HIS A 25 9.10 -15.33 -10.36
C HIS A 25 7.67 -14.76 -10.24
N PRO A 26 6.87 -15.10 -9.23
CA PRO A 26 7.04 -16.19 -8.27
C PRO A 26 6.61 -17.56 -8.84
N TRP A 27 6.37 -17.69 -10.15
CA TRP A 27 5.72 -18.85 -10.76
C TRP A 27 6.56 -20.13 -10.76
N GLY A 28 7.87 -20.02 -10.56
CA GLY A 28 8.76 -21.15 -10.30
C GLY A 28 8.85 -21.59 -8.83
N TRP A 29 8.27 -20.83 -7.88
CA TRP A 29 8.46 -21.10 -6.45
C TRP A 29 7.40 -22.07 -5.90
N PRO A 30 7.79 -23.15 -5.21
CA PRO A 30 6.87 -24.21 -4.75
C PRO A 30 5.68 -23.67 -3.97
N VAL A 31 5.90 -22.77 -3.01
CA VAL A 31 4.83 -22.20 -2.17
C VAL A 31 3.80 -21.45 -3.03
N TRP A 32 4.28 -20.67 -3.99
CA TRP A 32 3.38 -19.95 -4.90
C TRP A 32 2.65 -20.89 -5.87
N GLN A 33 3.30 -21.97 -6.32
CA GLN A 33 2.66 -22.99 -7.14
C GLN A 33 1.55 -23.74 -6.38
N ASP A 34 1.75 -24.01 -5.09
CA ASP A 34 0.74 -24.63 -4.23
C ASP A 34 -0.45 -23.71 -4.01
N ILE A 35 -0.20 -22.40 -3.80
CA ILE A 35 -1.24 -21.38 -3.67
C ILE A 35 -2.04 -21.24 -4.97
N THR A 36 -1.35 -21.19 -6.12
CA THR A 36 -1.99 -20.84 -7.40
C THR A 36 -2.48 -22.04 -8.20
N GLY A 37 -1.95 -23.22 -7.94
CA GLY A 37 -2.11 -24.43 -8.74
C GLY A 37 -1.38 -24.41 -10.09
N VAL A 38 -0.54 -23.41 -10.36
CA VAL A 38 0.20 -23.24 -11.63
C VAL A 38 1.58 -23.87 -11.51
N LYS A 39 1.72 -25.14 -11.90
CA LYS A 39 2.95 -25.93 -11.66
C LYS A 39 4.06 -25.76 -12.69
N HIS A 40 3.74 -25.33 -13.90
CA HIS A 40 4.67 -25.32 -15.04
C HIS A 40 5.00 -23.90 -15.52
N GLY A 41 4.87 -22.90 -14.62
CA GLY A 41 5.00 -21.49 -14.97
C GLY A 41 3.82 -20.93 -15.78
N LEU A 42 3.92 -19.66 -16.17
CA LEU A 42 2.85 -18.98 -16.90
C LEU A 42 2.83 -19.28 -18.41
N PHE A 43 3.99 -19.56 -19.01
CA PHE A 43 4.17 -19.65 -20.45
C PHE A 43 4.82 -20.99 -20.89
N PRO A 44 4.28 -22.16 -20.49
CA PRO A 44 4.84 -23.45 -20.91
C PRO A 44 4.64 -23.68 -22.40
N SER A 45 5.57 -24.38 -23.05
CA SER A 45 5.49 -24.70 -24.49
C SER A 45 4.38 -25.70 -24.84
N ASP A 46 3.99 -26.56 -23.90
CA ASP A 46 2.95 -27.57 -24.08
C ASP A 46 1.56 -27.03 -23.66
N ASP A 47 0.55 -27.23 -24.52
CA ASP A 47 -0.84 -26.80 -24.32
C ASP A 47 -1.51 -27.49 -23.13
N THR A 48 -1.11 -28.74 -22.83
CA THR A 48 -1.68 -29.51 -21.72
C THR A 48 -1.25 -28.97 -20.35
N LEU A 49 -0.16 -28.21 -20.32
CA LEU A 49 0.44 -27.65 -19.10
C LEU A 49 0.01 -26.20 -18.84
N LEU A 50 -0.83 -25.62 -19.71
CA LEU A 50 -1.28 -24.24 -19.57
C LEU A 50 -2.03 -23.99 -18.26
N PRO A 51 -1.92 -22.78 -17.69
CA PRO A 51 -2.72 -22.41 -16.53
C PRO A 51 -4.21 -22.58 -16.83
N LYS A 52 -4.95 -23.20 -15.90
CA LYS A 52 -6.36 -23.53 -16.08
C LYS A 52 -7.16 -22.30 -16.54
N GLY A 53 -7.99 -22.46 -17.57
CA GLY A 53 -8.87 -21.40 -18.06
C GLY A 53 -8.19 -20.34 -18.94
N LEU A 54 -6.93 -20.55 -19.34
CA LEU A 54 -6.29 -19.81 -20.43
C LEU A 54 -6.11 -20.74 -21.64
N SER A 55 -6.36 -20.20 -22.83
CA SER A 55 -6.00 -20.85 -24.09
C SER A 55 -4.58 -20.46 -24.53
N ARG A 56 -4.01 -21.17 -25.51
CA ARG A 56 -2.70 -20.84 -26.10
C ARG A 56 -2.65 -19.40 -26.61
N THR A 57 -3.70 -18.96 -27.31
CA THR A 57 -3.80 -17.59 -27.82
C THR A 57 -3.89 -16.55 -26.71
N ASP A 58 -4.56 -16.86 -25.60
CA ASP A 58 -4.56 -15.98 -24.42
C ASP A 58 -3.16 -15.84 -23.82
N VAL A 59 -2.42 -16.95 -23.72
CA VAL A 59 -1.08 -16.99 -23.16
C VAL A 59 -0.09 -16.22 -24.04
N GLU A 60 -0.18 -16.33 -25.35
CA GLU A 60 0.63 -15.56 -26.31
C GLU A 60 0.33 -14.06 -26.24
N ASP A 61 -0.95 -13.68 -26.20
CA ASP A 61 -1.36 -12.28 -26.02
C ASP A 61 -0.83 -11.70 -24.70
N ILE A 62 -0.92 -12.48 -23.61
CA ILE A 62 -0.43 -12.09 -22.28
C ILE A 62 1.10 -11.98 -22.30
N ALA A 63 1.82 -12.91 -22.93
CA ALA A 63 3.28 -12.87 -23.06
C ALA A 63 3.75 -11.63 -23.81
N SER A 64 3.08 -11.30 -24.93
CA SER A 64 3.33 -10.08 -25.71
C SER A 64 3.10 -8.82 -24.85
N TYR A 65 2.02 -8.79 -24.06
CA TYR A 65 1.76 -7.72 -23.11
C TYR A 65 2.84 -7.60 -22.02
N PHE A 66 3.33 -8.72 -21.47
CA PHE A 66 4.40 -8.72 -20.47
C PHE A 66 5.71 -8.16 -21.05
N ALA A 67 6.08 -8.57 -22.27
CA ALA A 67 7.26 -8.06 -22.96
C ALA A 67 7.17 -6.56 -23.23
N ALA A 68 6.03 -6.08 -23.74
CA ALA A 68 5.78 -4.66 -23.96
C ALA A 68 5.82 -3.86 -22.65
N TYR A 69 5.23 -4.40 -21.57
CA TYR A 69 5.26 -3.79 -20.24
C TYR A 69 6.69 -3.66 -19.71
N ASN A 70 7.50 -4.71 -19.85
CA ASN A 70 8.87 -4.73 -19.35
C ASN A 70 9.80 -3.79 -20.12
N GLY A 71 9.57 -3.64 -21.43
CA GLY A 71 10.33 -2.75 -22.32
C GLY A 71 10.15 -1.25 -22.06
N LEU A 72 9.24 -0.86 -21.16
CA LEU A 72 9.07 0.53 -20.76
C LEU A 72 10.18 0.98 -19.81
N ASP A 73 10.68 2.20 -20.03
CA ASP A 73 11.83 2.82 -19.38
C ASP A 73 11.51 3.44 -18.00
N SER A 74 10.25 3.82 -17.75
CA SER A 74 9.86 4.46 -16.48
C SER A 74 8.69 3.78 -15.77
N GLU A 75 8.68 3.85 -14.44
CA GLU A 75 7.60 3.31 -13.61
C GLU A 75 6.26 4.00 -13.87
N GLU A 76 6.27 5.32 -14.10
CA GLU A 76 5.05 6.05 -14.45
C GLU A 76 4.47 5.59 -15.78
N LYS A 77 5.31 5.33 -16.79
CA LYS A 77 4.87 4.76 -18.08
C LYS A 77 4.31 3.36 -17.87
N LYS A 78 4.96 2.52 -17.05
CA LYS A 78 4.45 1.19 -16.68
C LYS A 78 3.08 1.25 -16.00
N ILE A 79 2.89 2.18 -15.06
CA ILE A 79 1.60 2.39 -14.40
C ILE A 79 0.54 2.86 -15.41
N LYS A 80 0.85 3.88 -16.21
CA LYS A 80 -0.07 4.41 -17.25
C LYS A 80 -0.41 3.37 -18.32
N PHE A 81 0.52 2.47 -18.63
CA PHE A 81 0.32 1.38 -19.59
C PHE A 81 -0.56 0.25 -19.04
N ALA A 82 -0.40 -0.07 -17.75
CA ALA A 82 -1.24 -1.04 -17.06
C ALA A 82 -2.66 -0.51 -16.79
N VAL A 83 -2.80 0.77 -16.50
CA VAL A 83 -4.09 1.42 -16.29
C VAL A 83 -4.72 1.71 -17.66
N ASN A 84 -6.00 1.34 -17.82
CA ASN A 84 -6.71 1.60 -19.07
C ASN A 84 -6.95 3.11 -19.25
N SER A 85 -5.99 3.81 -19.85
CA SER A 85 -6.13 5.21 -20.26
C SER A 85 -6.89 5.24 -21.59
N LYS A 86 -8.00 5.99 -21.63
CA LYS A 86 -8.79 6.20 -22.85
C LYS A 86 -7.85 6.67 -23.97
N GLY A 87 -7.75 5.90 -25.06
CA GLY A 87 -6.94 6.24 -26.24
C GLY A 87 -5.59 5.51 -26.36
N ALA A 88 -5.19 4.68 -25.39
CA ALA A 88 -4.01 3.82 -25.53
C ALA A 88 -4.28 2.63 -26.48
N SER A 89 -3.28 2.22 -27.26
CA SER A 89 -3.36 1.02 -28.10
C SER A 89 -3.78 -0.19 -27.26
N GLU A 90 -4.85 -0.86 -27.67
CA GLU A 90 -5.44 -1.95 -26.92
C GLU A 90 -4.57 -3.20 -27.08
N PHE A 91 -3.67 -3.44 -26.13
CA PHE A 91 -2.97 -4.72 -26.02
C PHE A 91 -3.97 -5.77 -25.52
N PRO A 92 -4.35 -6.79 -26.33
CA PRO A 92 -5.39 -7.76 -25.96
C PRO A 92 -5.03 -8.53 -24.69
N GLY A 93 -3.73 -8.85 -24.52
CA GLY A 93 -3.21 -9.54 -23.34
C GLY A 93 -3.43 -8.81 -22.01
N ARG A 94 -3.54 -7.48 -22.02
CA ARG A 94 -3.77 -6.69 -20.80
C ARG A 94 -5.08 -7.05 -20.13
N LYS A 95 -6.18 -7.02 -20.89
CA LYS A 95 -7.52 -7.31 -20.37
C LYS A 95 -7.64 -8.77 -19.98
N LYS A 96 -7.06 -9.68 -20.77
CA LYS A 96 -7.01 -11.12 -20.49
C LYS A 96 -6.27 -11.41 -19.18
N TRP A 97 -5.09 -10.81 -19.00
CA TRP A 97 -4.31 -10.95 -17.76
C TRP A 97 -5.03 -10.41 -16.54
N ALA A 98 -5.55 -9.17 -16.62
CA ALA A 98 -6.29 -8.56 -15.53
C ALA A 98 -7.50 -9.42 -15.13
N THR A 99 -8.27 -9.92 -16.10
CA THR A 99 -9.43 -10.78 -15.87
C THR A 99 -9.02 -12.11 -15.23
N TYR A 100 -7.95 -12.74 -15.71
CA TYR A 100 -7.42 -13.98 -15.16
C TYR A 100 -7.00 -13.83 -13.70
N VAL A 101 -6.23 -12.78 -13.39
CA VAL A 101 -5.78 -12.48 -12.02
C VAL A 101 -6.97 -12.20 -11.12
N THR A 102 -7.88 -11.31 -11.51
CA THR A 102 -9.05 -10.96 -10.69
C THR A 102 -9.91 -12.18 -10.37
N LYS A 103 -10.21 -13.03 -11.36
CA LYS A 103 -11.03 -14.24 -11.18
C LYS A 103 -10.40 -15.24 -10.21
N ARG A 104 -9.07 -15.30 -10.13
CA ARG A 104 -8.35 -16.25 -9.30
C ARG A 104 -7.86 -15.69 -7.98
N TRP A 105 -7.80 -14.36 -7.84
CA TRP A 105 -7.23 -13.68 -6.68
C TRP A 105 -7.83 -14.16 -5.35
N GLU A 106 -9.15 -14.34 -5.33
CA GLU A 106 -9.87 -14.89 -4.18
C GLU A 106 -9.50 -16.35 -3.91
N SER A 107 -9.48 -17.20 -4.94
CA SER A 107 -9.13 -18.62 -4.81
C SER A 107 -7.70 -18.84 -4.32
N TRP A 108 -6.79 -17.93 -4.66
CA TRP A 108 -5.40 -17.93 -4.18
C TRP A 108 -5.27 -17.46 -2.74
N LYS A 109 -6.34 -16.90 -2.15
CA LYS A 109 -6.37 -16.43 -0.75
C LYS A 109 -5.24 -15.45 -0.39
N VAL A 110 -4.64 -14.76 -1.37
CA VAL A 110 -3.48 -13.86 -1.15
C VAL A 110 -3.83 -12.77 -0.15
N HIS A 111 -5.00 -12.15 -0.29
CA HIS A 111 -5.48 -11.14 0.65
C HIS A 111 -5.63 -11.70 2.07
N ALA A 112 -6.22 -12.89 2.22
CA ALA A 112 -6.41 -13.51 3.52
C ALA A 112 -5.07 -13.87 4.19
N THR A 113 -4.09 -14.35 3.42
CA THR A 113 -2.73 -14.58 3.90
C THR A 113 -2.07 -13.29 4.37
N ILE A 114 -2.19 -12.19 3.61
CA ILE A 114 -1.66 -10.87 4.02
C ILE A 114 -2.31 -10.41 5.32
N VAL A 115 -3.65 -10.46 5.43
CA VAL A 115 -4.39 -10.10 6.64
C VAL A 115 -3.92 -10.91 7.85
N GLN A 116 -3.72 -12.21 7.66
CA GLN A 116 -3.19 -13.09 8.71
C GLN A 116 -1.78 -12.67 9.16
N CYS A 117 -0.87 -12.36 8.22
CA CYS A 117 0.47 -11.89 8.57
C CYS A 117 0.44 -10.54 9.30
N LEU A 118 -0.43 -9.60 8.88
CA LEU A 118 -0.61 -8.32 9.56
C LEU A 118 -1.09 -8.52 11.01
N HIS A 119 -2.02 -9.46 11.22
CA HIS A 119 -2.51 -9.80 12.55
C HIS A 119 -1.43 -10.44 13.42
N GLN A 120 -0.68 -11.41 12.88
CA GLN A 120 0.43 -12.05 13.59
C GLN A 120 1.55 -11.07 13.97
N ALA A 121 1.80 -10.07 13.12
CA ALA A 121 2.73 -8.98 13.41
C ALA A 121 2.15 -7.91 14.36
N GLY A 122 0.89 -8.02 14.78
CA GLY A 122 0.24 -7.05 15.66
C GLY A 122 -0.04 -5.68 15.02
N ILE A 123 0.09 -5.57 13.70
CA ILE A 123 -0.06 -4.32 12.94
C ILE A 123 -1.33 -4.28 12.08
N HIS A 124 -2.28 -5.16 12.35
CA HIS A 124 -3.56 -5.12 11.66
C HIS A 124 -4.26 -3.78 11.97
N PRO A 125 -4.77 -3.04 10.96
CA PRO A 125 -5.31 -1.69 11.19
C PRO A 125 -6.39 -1.62 12.26
N VAL A 126 -7.28 -2.62 12.33
CA VAL A 126 -8.31 -2.70 13.38
C VAL A 126 -7.68 -2.86 14.76
N THR A 127 -6.64 -3.69 14.90
CA THR A 127 -5.95 -3.89 16.17
C THR A 127 -5.27 -2.60 16.63
N ILE A 128 -4.66 -1.85 15.70
CA ILE A 128 -4.07 -0.53 15.97
C ILE A 128 -5.14 0.44 16.48
N LEU A 129 -6.24 0.60 15.74
CA LEU A 129 -7.33 1.50 16.11
C LEU A 129 -8.01 1.15 17.44
N LEU A 130 -8.14 -0.15 17.74
CA LEU A 130 -8.70 -0.63 19.00
C LEU A 130 -7.75 -0.38 20.18
N ASN A 131 -6.44 -0.48 19.97
CA ASN A 131 -5.45 -0.15 21.00
C ASN A 131 -5.41 1.36 21.32
N GLU A 132 -5.79 2.20 20.37
CA GLU A 132 -5.92 3.66 20.55
C GLU A 132 -7.27 4.06 21.18
N ASP A 133 -8.14 3.10 21.50
CA ASP A 133 -9.50 3.28 22.03
C ASP A 133 -10.38 4.23 21.18
N ASN A 134 -10.07 4.33 19.88
CA ASN A 134 -10.78 5.21 18.97
C ASN A 134 -10.83 4.61 17.56
N ILE A 135 -11.91 3.89 17.26
CA ILE A 135 -12.12 3.36 15.91
C ILE A 135 -12.34 4.45 14.86
N ASP A 136 -12.81 5.63 15.27
CA ASP A 136 -13.06 6.79 14.41
C ASP A 136 -11.84 7.72 14.29
N ALA A 137 -10.69 7.30 14.83
CA ALA A 137 -9.42 7.98 14.64
C ALA A 137 -8.99 8.00 13.16
N GLU A 138 -7.95 8.77 12.90
CA GLU A 138 -7.31 8.79 11.60
C GLU A 138 -6.83 7.38 11.21
N TRP A 139 -7.06 7.02 9.95
CA TRP A 139 -6.68 5.69 9.46
C TRP A 139 -5.16 5.48 9.55
N PRO A 140 -4.66 4.36 10.11
CA PRO A 140 -3.23 4.18 10.32
C PRO A 140 -2.44 4.21 9.00
N SER A 141 -1.30 4.90 9.01
CA SER A 141 -0.46 5.09 7.82
C SER A 141 0.20 3.79 7.38
N ALA A 142 -0.13 3.32 6.17
CA ALA A 142 0.44 2.09 5.61
C ALA A 142 1.98 2.12 5.55
N GLU A 143 2.56 3.29 5.24
CA GLU A 143 4.02 3.44 5.10
C GLU A 143 4.77 3.23 6.42
N MET A 144 4.11 3.51 7.55
CA MET A 144 4.70 3.36 8.88
C MET A 144 4.68 1.90 9.35
N TYR A 145 3.60 1.18 9.05
CA TYR A 145 3.37 -0.15 9.62
C TYR A 145 3.78 -1.30 8.70
N LEU A 146 3.48 -1.22 7.39
CA LEU A 146 3.68 -2.33 6.45
C LEU A 146 5.13 -2.84 6.34
N PRO A 147 6.19 -2.00 6.43
CA PRO A 147 7.56 -2.50 6.38
C PRO A 147 7.87 -3.57 7.43
N ALA A 148 7.21 -3.55 8.60
CA ALA A 148 7.46 -4.51 9.68
C ALA A 148 6.93 -5.93 9.40
N ALA A 149 5.98 -6.09 8.48
CA ALA A 149 5.41 -7.39 8.12
C ALA A 149 5.77 -7.84 6.71
N LEU A 150 6.55 -7.06 5.96
CA LEU A 150 6.78 -7.33 4.54
C LEU A 150 7.52 -8.66 4.33
N GLU A 151 8.47 -8.96 5.21
CA GLU A 151 9.22 -10.22 5.24
C GLU A 151 8.28 -11.40 5.56
N SER A 152 7.51 -11.34 6.66
CA SER A 152 6.62 -12.46 7.00
C SER A 152 5.55 -12.71 5.92
N ILE A 153 5.09 -11.66 5.25
CA ILE A 153 4.21 -11.76 4.08
C ILE A 153 4.92 -12.43 2.91
N ALA A 154 6.14 -12.01 2.58
CA ALA A 154 6.91 -12.61 1.49
C ALA A 154 7.16 -14.10 1.74
N LEU A 155 7.61 -14.47 2.93
CA LEU A 155 7.80 -15.87 3.31
C LEU A 155 6.52 -16.69 3.17
N SER A 156 5.37 -16.14 3.60
CA SER A 156 4.09 -16.85 3.57
C SER A 156 3.51 -17.00 2.16
N LEU A 157 3.76 -16.04 1.27
CA LEU A 157 3.25 -16.08 -0.11
C LEU A 157 4.20 -16.82 -1.06
N PHE A 158 5.49 -16.65 -0.87
CA PHE A 158 6.49 -17.01 -1.87
C PHE A 158 7.45 -18.11 -1.40
N GLY A 159 7.54 -18.35 -0.09
CA GLY A 159 8.47 -19.31 0.48
C GLY A 159 9.87 -18.73 0.72
N PRO A 160 10.79 -19.56 1.26
CA PRO A 160 12.17 -19.16 1.51
C PRO A 160 12.90 -18.74 0.22
N GLU A 161 12.47 -19.22 -0.94
CA GLU A 161 13.06 -18.91 -2.25
C GLU A 161 13.02 -17.41 -2.58
N ALA A 162 12.09 -16.66 -1.97
CA ALA A 162 12.01 -15.21 -2.14
C ALA A 162 13.22 -14.44 -1.58
N TYR A 163 14.01 -15.06 -0.69
CA TYR A 163 15.16 -14.44 -0.03
C TYR A 163 16.49 -14.70 -0.76
N GLY A 164 16.43 -15.43 -1.88
CA GLY A 164 17.60 -15.88 -2.64
C GLY A 164 18.22 -17.15 -2.05
N ASP A 165 19.44 -17.45 -2.47
CA ASP A 165 20.18 -18.62 -1.98
C ASP A 165 20.56 -18.48 -0.50
N ASP A 166 20.72 -19.63 0.17
CA ASP A 166 21.20 -19.80 1.56
C ASP A 166 22.52 -19.08 1.88
N ARG A 167 23.21 -18.57 0.85
CA ARG A 167 24.44 -17.77 0.96
C ARG A 167 24.19 -16.31 1.30
N ASN A 168 22.94 -15.87 1.40
CA ASN A 168 22.60 -14.52 1.82
C ASN A 168 22.44 -14.48 3.36
N PRO A 169 23.47 -14.05 4.12
CA PRO A 169 23.48 -14.20 5.58
C PRO A 169 22.44 -13.32 6.29
N GLN A 170 21.84 -12.38 5.58
CA GLN A 170 20.92 -11.40 6.16
C GLN A 170 19.45 -11.82 6.01
N LEU A 171 19.12 -12.83 5.18
CA LEU A 171 17.73 -13.26 4.90
C LEU A 171 16.80 -12.07 4.64
N LEU A 172 17.29 -11.04 3.95
CA LEU A 172 16.52 -9.83 3.63
C LEU A 172 15.88 -9.97 2.27
N LEU A 173 14.61 -9.56 2.18
CA LEU A 173 13.89 -9.57 0.91
C LEU A 173 14.55 -8.62 -0.10
N PRO A 174 14.95 -9.10 -1.30
CA PRO A 174 15.54 -8.27 -2.33
C PRO A 174 14.68 -7.04 -2.66
N LEU A 175 15.33 -5.90 -2.88
CA LEU A 175 14.63 -4.63 -3.17
C LEU A 175 13.73 -4.73 -4.42
N ALA A 176 14.15 -5.54 -5.41
CA ALA A 176 13.39 -5.83 -6.61
C ALA A 176 12.03 -6.48 -6.32
N LEU A 177 11.95 -7.34 -5.30
CA LEU A 177 10.71 -8.00 -4.84
C LEU A 177 9.90 -7.12 -3.89
N ARG A 178 10.59 -6.33 -3.05
CA ARG A 178 9.94 -5.44 -2.06
C ARG A 178 8.95 -4.46 -2.71
N ARG A 179 9.34 -3.77 -3.78
CA ARG A 179 8.47 -2.77 -4.44
C ARG A 179 7.14 -3.36 -4.95
N PRO A 180 7.16 -4.41 -5.81
CA PRO A 180 5.91 -4.98 -6.29
C PRO A 180 5.12 -5.70 -5.19
N LEU A 181 5.78 -6.34 -4.22
CA LEU A 181 5.08 -6.92 -3.07
C LEU A 181 4.37 -5.83 -2.25
N ASN A 182 5.05 -4.73 -1.95
CA ASN A 182 4.47 -3.61 -1.21
C ASN A 182 3.24 -3.04 -1.92
N ALA A 183 3.23 -2.98 -3.27
CA ALA A 183 2.04 -2.58 -4.01
C ALA A 183 0.84 -3.53 -3.80
N ILE A 184 1.09 -4.84 -3.67
CA ILE A 184 0.04 -5.83 -3.36
C ILE A 184 -0.43 -5.68 -1.91
N VAL A 185 0.48 -5.45 -0.97
CA VAL A 185 0.17 -5.31 0.46
C VAL A 185 -0.60 -4.01 0.73
N ILE A 186 -0.19 -2.89 0.15
CA ILE A 186 -0.92 -1.60 0.24
C ILE A 186 -2.35 -1.76 -0.27
N ARG A 187 -2.58 -2.49 -1.37
CA ARG A 187 -3.95 -2.74 -1.85
C ARG A 187 -4.78 -3.58 -0.89
N SER A 188 -4.16 -4.54 -0.21
CA SER A 188 -4.82 -5.29 0.85
C SER A 188 -5.16 -4.38 2.03
N TRP A 189 -4.25 -3.48 2.41
CA TRP A 189 -4.49 -2.47 3.44
C TRP A 189 -5.67 -1.54 3.10
N ASP A 190 -5.71 -1.00 1.88
CA ASP A 190 -6.82 -0.16 1.40
C ASP A 190 -8.14 -0.94 1.29
N ARG A 191 -8.08 -2.24 1.01
CA ARG A 191 -9.26 -3.10 1.03
C ARG A 191 -9.82 -3.23 2.45
N ILE A 192 -8.97 -3.47 3.44
CA ILE A 192 -9.37 -3.51 4.87
C ILE A 192 -10.01 -2.16 5.24
N ARG A 193 -9.40 -1.03 4.86
CA ARG A 193 -9.95 0.31 5.07
C ARG A 193 -11.37 0.46 4.52
N ARG A 194 -11.57 0.15 3.24
CA ARG A 194 -12.88 0.26 2.59
C ARG A 194 -13.91 -0.66 3.23
N HIS A 195 -13.51 -1.87 3.61
CA HIS A 195 -14.39 -2.80 4.31
C HIS A 195 -14.89 -2.22 5.62
N ILE A 196 -13.99 -1.69 6.46
CA ILE A 196 -14.36 -1.07 7.74
C ILE A 196 -15.25 0.15 7.53
N ILE A 197 -14.98 1.00 6.53
CA ILE A 197 -15.84 2.15 6.22
C ILE A 197 -17.26 1.67 5.87
N ARG A 198 -17.40 0.61 5.05
CA ARG A 198 -18.70 0.02 4.72
C ARG A 198 -19.39 -0.55 5.96
N ASP A 199 -18.66 -1.30 6.79
CA ASP A 199 -19.24 -1.90 8.00
C ASP A 199 -19.68 -0.85 9.00
N LYS A 200 -18.94 0.25 9.17
CA LYS A 200 -19.38 1.39 9.97
C LYS A 200 -20.72 1.95 9.47
N GLY A 201 -20.88 2.11 8.16
CA GLY A 201 -22.17 2.48 7.57
C GLY A 201 -23.27 1.46 7.88
N ARG A 202 -22.95 0.16 7.76
CA ARG A 202 -23.86 -0.94 8.03
C ARG A 202 -24.27 -1.04 9.50
N ILE A 203 -23.39 -0.71 10.45
CA ILE A 203 -23.69 -0.66 11.88
C ILE A 203 -24.85 0.29 12.15
N ILE A 204 -24.81 1.49 11.55
CA ILE A 204 -25.87 2.50 11.71
C ILE A 204 -27.21 1.96 11.19
N GLU A 205 -27.21 1.22 10.08
CA GLU A 205 -28.43 0.61 9.54
C GLU A 205 -28.96 -0.51 10.44
N ILE A 206 -28.06 -1.34 10.99
CA ILE A 206 -28.42 -2.45 11.88
C ILE A 206 -28.92 -1.90 13.23
N GLU A 207 -28.31 -0.85 13.76
CA GLU A 207 -28.77 -0.11 14.93
C GLU A 207 -30.18 0.44 14.69
N LYS A 208 -30.41 1.15 13.58
CA LYS A 208 -31.75 1.67 13.22
C LYS A 208 -32.78 0.54 13.11
N ALA A 209 -32.40 -0.60 12.54
CA ALA A 209 -33.29 -1.76 12.45
C ALA A 209 -33.61 -2.35 13.83
N ALA A 210 -32.62 -2.43 14.72
CA ALA A 210 -32.78 -2.89 16.10
C ALA A 210 -33.69 -1.95 16.90
N LEU A 211 -33.47 -0.63 16.82
CA LEU A 211 -34.31 0.39 17.45
C LEU A 211 -35.75 0.34 16.93
N LYS A 212 -35.95 0.25 15.61
CA LYS A 212 -37.28 0.12 15.01
C LYS A 212 -38.01 -1.15 15.46
N ALA A 213 -37.30 -2.27 15.55
CA ALA A 213 -37.86 -3.53 16.06
C ALA A 213 -38.22 -3.44 17.53
N PHE A 214 -37.45 -2.68 18.32
CA PHE A 214 -37.72 -2.40 19.71
C PHE A 214 -38.95 -1.47 19.88
N ASP A 215 -39.04 -0.38 19.12
CA ASP A 215 -40.20 0.54 19.16
C ASP A 215 -41.51 -0.15 18.76
N ALA A 216 -41.46 -1.05 17.77
CA ALA A 216 -42.62 -1.85 17.34
C ALA A 216 -43.10 -2.85 18.41
N LEU A 217 -42.25 -3.17 19.38
CA LEU A 217 -42.59 -3.96 20.57
C LEU A 217 -43.38 -3.10 21.56
N SER A 218 -42.97 -1.84 21.74
CA SER A 218 -43.61 -0.84 22.60
C SER A 218 -44.97 -0.41 22.07
N GLN A 219 -45.15 -0.40 20.75
CA GLN A 219 -46.40 -0.07 20.08
C GLN A 219 -47.30 -1.32 19.92
N GLY A 220 -48.05 -1.63 20.98
CA GLY A 220 -49.13 -2.63 20.97
C GLY A 220 -48.86 -3.86 21.85
N LYS A 221 -49.69 -4.90 21.73
CA LYS A 221 -49.52 -6.13 22.51
C LYS A 221 -48.24 -6.87 22.08
N PRO A 222 -47.28 -7.10 23.00
CA PRO A 222 -46.06 -7.84 22.69
C PRO A 222 -46.41 -9.30 22.36
N THR A 223 -46.14 -9.71 21.13
CA THR A 223 -46.33 -11.11 20.69
C THR A 223 -44.99 -11.83 20.68
N LYS A 224 -45.00 -13.15 20.88
CA LYS A 224 -43.80 -14.00 20.84
C LYS A 224 -42.95 -13.79 19.58
N THR A 225 -43.61 -13.60 18.43
CA THR A 225 -42.96 -13.33 17.15
C THR A 225 -42.22 -11.99 17.15
N LYS A 226 -42.85 -10.92 17.66
CA LYS A 226 -42.22 -9.59 17.78
C LYS A 226 -41.02 -9.63 18.72
N ILE A 227 -41.18 -10.24 19.90
CA ILE A 227 -40.08 -10.41 20.87
C ILE A 227 -38.88 -11.14 20.24
N THR A 228 -39.12 -12.27 19.57
CA THR A 228 -38.05 -13.05 18.94
C THR A 228 -37.34 -12.26 17.83
N ALA A 229 -38.09 -11.47 17.05
CA ALA A 229 -37.52 -10.61 16.01
C ALA A 229 -36.64 -9.51 16.62
N THR A 230 -37.09 -8.86 17.70
CA THR A 230 -36.31 -7.86 18.44
C THR A 230 -35.04 -8.47 19.02
N ILE A 231 -35.11 -9.63 19.70
CA ILE A 231 -33.91 -10.31 20.23
C ILE A 231 -32.88 -10.58 19.13
N ARG A 232 -33.32 -11.08 17.97
CA ARG A 232 -32.40 -11.33 16.84
C ARG A 232 -31.80 -10.04 16.28
N ALA A 233 -32.59 -8.97 16.18
CA ALA A 233 -32.11 -7.69 15.66
C ALA A 233 -31.09 -7.04 16.62
N VAL A 234 -31.37 -7.05 17.93
CA VAL A 234 -30.46 -6.51 18.95
C VAL A 234 -29.23 -7.41 19.13
N GLY A 235 -29.38 -8.73 19.08
CA GLY A 235 -28.25 -9.67 19.10
C GLY A 235 -27.30 -9.43 17.93
N LYS A 236 -27.84 -9.30 16.72
CA LYS A 236 -27.03 -8.97 15.54
C LYS A 236 -26.33 -7.61 15.66
N TRP A 237 -26.98 -6.62 16.28
CA TRP A 237 -26.34 -5.34 16.55
C TRP A 237 -25.21 -5.47 17.58
N LYS A 238 -25.43 -6.22 18.66
CA LYS A 238 -24.43 -6.51 19.70
C LYS A 238 -23.20 -7.22 19.11
N ASP A 239 -23.39 -8.28 18.32
CA ASP A 239 -22.28 -9.03 17.70
C ASP A 239 -21.33 -8.10 16.91
N ILE A 240 -21.90 -7.15 16.17
CA ILE A 240 -21.12 -6.19 15.38
C ILE A 240 -20.53 -5.09 16.27
N ALA A 241 -21.24 -4.63 17.29
CA ALA A 241 -20.71 -3.68 18.27
C ALA A 241 -19.51 -4.25 19.05
N GLU A 242 -19.51 -5.56 19.31
CA GLU A 242 -18.40 -6.30 19.94
C GLU A 242 -17.18 -6.31 19.02
N LEU A 243 -17.37 -6.61 17.74
CA LEU A 243 -16.30 -6.64 16.74
C LEU A 243 -15.54 -5.31 16.64
N TYR A 244 -16.24 -4.20 16.78
CA TYR A 244 -15.67 -2.85 16.67
C TYR A 244 -15.44 -2.16 18.02
N SER A 245 -15.68 -2.86 19.13
CA SER A 245 -15.49 -2.38 20.50
C SER A 245 -16.02 -0.96 20.75
N THR A 246 -17.13 -0.61 20.12
CA THR A 246 -17.77 0.69 20.37
C THR A 246 -18.50 0.59 21.69
N ARG A 247 -17.80 0.94 22.78
CA ARG A 247 -18.30 0.76 24.16
C ARG A 247 -19.69 1.34 24.36
N GLU A 248 -19.95 2.51 23.80
CA GLU A 248 -21.27 3.16 23.85
C GLU A 248 -22.38 2.31 23.19
N ASN A 249 -22.10 1.70 22.03
CA ASN A 249 -23.07 0.86 21.33
C ASN A 249 -23.28 -0.47 22.03
N LEU A 250 -22.23 -1.03 22.63
CA LEU A 250 -22.34 -2.23 23.46
C LEU A 250 -23.25 -1.99 24.67
N GLU A 251 -22.99 -0.92 25.42
CA GLU A 251 -23.81 -0.57 26.59
C GLU A 251 -25.29 -0.32 26.19
N LYS A 252 -25.54 0.32 25.04
CA LYS A 252 -26.90 0.51 24.51
C LYS A 252 -27.55 -0.82 24.10
N ALA A 253 -26.84 -1.69 23.40
CA ALA A 253 -27.37 -2.97 22.93
C ALA A 253 -27.67 -3.92 24.10
N GLU A 254 -26.80 -3.97 25.11
CA GLU A 254 -27.02 -4.75 26.34
C GLU A 254 -28.24 -4.25 27.12
N LYS A 255 -28.34 -2.93 27.31
CA LYS A 255 -29.51 -2.33 27.97
C LYS A 255 -30.81 -2.66 27.23
N MET A 256 -30.80 -2.69 25.90
CA MET A 256 -31.96 -3.09 25.11
C MET A 256 -32.28 -4.58 25.25
N LEU A 257 -31.29 -5.47 25.32
CA LEU A 257 -31.51 -6.90 25.59
C LEU A 257 -32.10 -7.12 26.99
N ASP A 258 -31.60 -6.40 28.00
CA ASP A 258 -32.13 -6.46 29.36
C ASP A 258 -33.61 -6.03 29.41
N GLN A 259 -33.96 -4.93 28.73
CA GLN A 259 -35.35 -4.48 28.61
C GLN A 259 -36.25 -5.49 27.90
N VAL A 260 -35.75 -6.20 26.87
CA VAL A 260 -36.51 -7.27 26.21
C VAL A 260 -36.70 -8.47 27.15
N ASN A 261 -35.70 -8.80 27.98
CA ASN A 261 -35.80 -9.84 28.99
C ASN A 261 -36.81 -9.49 30.10
N ASP A 262 -36.87 -8.23 30.53
CA ASP A 262 -37.88 -7.74 31.47
C ASP A 262 -39.30 -7.87 30.89
N ILE A 263 -39.49 -7.52 29.62
CA ILE A 263 -40.77 -7.67 28.92
C ILE A 263 -41.16 -9.14 28.79
N MET A 264 -40.21 -10.03 28.50
CA MET A 264 -40.46 -11.48 28.49
C MET A 264 -40.90 -12.00 29.87
N SER A 265 -40.24 -11.55 30.93
CA SER A 265 -40.57 -11.92 32.30
C SER A 265 -41.96 -11.44 32.70
N ALA A 266 -42.32 -10.20 32.34
CA ALA A 266 -43.64 -9.63 32.60
C ALA A 266 -44.79 -10.36 31.88
N ILE A 267 -44.51 -11.05 30.77
CA ILE A 267 -45.49 -11.84 29.99
C ILE A 267 -45.58 -13.30 30.52
N GLY A 268 -44.82 -13.63 31.57
CA GLY A 268 -44.82 -14.96 32.19
C GLY A 268 -43.95 -15.98 31.46
N ALA A 269 -43.03 -15.54 30.59
CA ALA A 269 -42.03 -16.44 30.03
C ALA A 269 -40.95 -16.73 31.08
N ALA A 270 -40.56 -18.00 31.23
CA ALA A 270 -39.46 -18.39 32.09
C ALA A 270 -38.13 -17.90 31.49
N VAL A 271 -37.66 -16.72 31.94
CA VAL A 271 -36.33 -16.20 31.58
C VAL A 271 -35.31 -16.90 32.48
N ARG A 272 -34.22 -17.43 31.90
CA ARG A 272 -33.10 -17.97 32.69
C ARG A 272 -32.50 -16.82 33.50
N PRO A 273 -32.22 -17.00 34.80
CA PRO A 273 -31.64 -15.94 35.62
C PRO A 273 -30.30 -15.50 35.01
N ALA A 274 -30.12 -14.18 34.93
CA ALA A 274 -28.90 -13.54 34.46
C ALA A 274 -27.72 -14.11 35.25
N ASN A 275 -26.88 -14.90 34.58
CA ASN A 275 -25.69 -15.44 35.19
C ASN A 275 -24.69 -14.29 35.30
N VAL A 276 -24.51 -13.82 36.54
CA VAL A 276 -23.33 -13.20 37.14
C VAL A 276 -22.54 -12.23 36.24
N LYS A 277 -22.54 -10.95 36.66
CA LYS A 277 -21.58 -9.90 36.27
C LYS A 277 -20.21 -10.51 35.98
N SER A 278 -19.87 -10.66 34.70
CA SER A 278 -18.50 -10.95 34.31
C SER A 278 -17.69 -9.69 34.61
N ASP A 279 -16.68 -9.86 35.45
CA ASP A 279 -15.67 -8.85 35.73
C ASP A 279 -15.22 -8.16 34.45
N LYS A 280 -14.98 -6.85 34.55
CA LYS A 280 -14.27 -6.05 33.56
C LYS A 280 -12.83 -6.55 33.44
N GLN A 281 -12.63 -7.71 32.86
CA GLN A 281 -11.35 -8.03 32.26
C GLN A 281 -11.34 -7.30 30.92
N GLN A 282 -10.40 -6.38 30.76
CA GLN A 282 -9.89 -5.99 29.46
C GLN A 282 -9.52 -7.28 28.73
N ALA A 283 -10.48 -7.86 28.03
CA ALA A 283 -10.26 -9.00 27.18
C ALA A 283 -9.24 -8.52 26.16
N ASN A 284 -8.07 -9.17 26.14
CA ASN A 284 -7.19 -9.13 24.98
C ASN A 284 -8.10 -9.22 23.76
N VAL A 285 -8.16 -8.13 23.00
CA VAL A 285 -9.04 -7.98 21.83
C VAL A 285 -8.55 -8.97 20.79
N ASN A 286 -9.01 -10.21 20.93
CA ASN A 286 -8.69 -11.30 20.05
C ASN A 286 -9.63 -11.16 18.87
N VAL A 287 -9.28 -10.26 17.95
CA VAL A 287 -10.01 -10.02 16.70
C VAL A 287 -10.30 -11.38 16.06
N ASN A 288 -11.58 -11.74 15.92
CA ASN A 288 -11.96 -13.06 15.43
C ASN A 288 -11.56 -13.21 13.95
N LEU A 289 -10.39 -13.82 13.72
CA LEU A 289 -9.79 -14.08 12.41
C LEU A 289 -10.73 -14.78 11.41
N MET A 290 -11.76 -15.49 11.88
CA MET A 290 -12.66 -16.24 11.00
C MET A 290 -13.63 -15.34 10.24
N GLU A 291 -14.04 -14.19 10.80
CA GLU A 291 -14.88 -13.22 10.09
C GLU A 291 -14.09 -12.42 9.04
N PHE A 292 -12.81 -12.16 9.30
CA PHE A 292 -11.92 -11.50 8.33
C PHE A 292 -11.43 -12.43 7.21
N LYS A 293 -11.58 -13.75 7.36
CA LYS A 293 -11.27 -14.72 6.29
C LYS A 293 -12.34 -14.77 5.19
N SER A 294 -13.58 -14.36 5.50
CA SER A 294 -14.72 -14.33 4.55
C SER A 294 -14.88 -12.99 3.80
N LEU A 295 -13.88 -12.11 3.83
CA LEU A 295 -13.94 -10.75 3.27
C LEU A 295 -13.84 -10.66 1.74
N ALA A 296 -13.97 -11.78 1.04
CA ALA A 296 -14.00 -11.81 -0.40
C ALA A 296 -15.44 -12.03 -0.87
N THR A 297 -16.16 -10.93 -1.11
CA THR A 297 -17.40 -10.99 -1.87
C THR A 297 -17.11 -10.73 -3.35
N PRO A 298 -17.87 -11.34 -4.29
CA PRO A 298 -17.69 -11.12 -5.72
C PRO A 298 -17.91 -9.66 -6.13
N GLU A 299 -18.70 -8.87 -5.39
CA GLU A 299 -18.84 -7.43 -5.63
C GLU A 299 -17.50 -6.66 -5.43
N ASP A 300 -16.61 -7.15 -4.56
CA ASP A 300 -15.30 -6.53 -4.31
C ASP A 300 -14.32 -6.73 -5.49
N LEU A 301 -14.55 -7.75 -6.34
CA LEU A 301 -13.73 -8.04 -7.52
C LEU A 301 -14.03 -7.10 -8.69
N GLU A 302 -15.28 -6.64 -8.82
CA GLU A 302 -15.65 -5.60 -9.79
C GLU A 302 -15.01 -4.24 -9.44
N GLU A 303 -14.81 -3.96 -8.15
CA GLU A 303 -14.14 -2.75 -7.68
C GLU A 303 -12.61 -2.78 -7.87
N LEU A 304 -11.99 -3.97 -7.97
CA LEU A 304 -10.59 -4.16 -8.37
C LEU A 304 -10.36 -3.87 -9.86
N VAL A 305 -11.42 -3.91 -10.68
CA VAL A 305 -11.41 -3.62 -12.11
C VAL A 305 -11.59 -2.13 -12.39
N GLN A 306 -12.12 -1.36 -11.43
CA GLN A 306 -12.15 0.09 -11.57
C GLN A 306 -10.75 0.67 -11.33
N PRO A 307 -10.10 1.26 -12.35
CA PRO A 307 -9.01 2.17 -12.04
C PRO A 307 -9.57 3.26 -11.12
N ILE A 308 -8.78 3.67 -10.13
CA ILE A 308 -9.03 4.89 -9.36
C ILE A 308 -8.93 6.06 -10.35
N GLY A 309 -10.03 6.28 -11.05
CA GLY A 309 -10.42 7.49 -11.77
C GLY A 309 -11.66 8.08 -11.10
N ARG A 310 -11.90 7.77 -9.82
CA ARG A 310 -12.66 8.69 -8.97
C ARG A 310 -11.68 9.79 -8.62
N ASP A 311 -11.83 10.86 -9.37
CA ASP A 311 -11.18 12.13 -9.20
C ASP A 311 -11.04 12.43 -7.70
N PHE A 312 -9.81 12.75 -7.29
CA PHE A 312 -9.67 13.90 -6.40
C PHE A 312 -10.12 15.11 -7.20
N SER A 313 -11.43 15.21 -7.45
CA SER A 313 -12.05 16.48 -7.75
C SER A 313 -12.09 17.19 -6.41
N VAL A 314 -10.93 17.69 -5.98
CA VAL A 314 -10.94 19.07 -5.51
C VAL A 314 -11.60 19.79 -6.66
N GLN A 315 -12.85 20.20 -6.47
CA GLN A 315 -13.48 21.13 -7.36
C GLN A 315 -12.56 22.34 -7.39
N LEU A 316 -11.67 22.37 -8.37
CA LEU A 316 -10.92 23.52 -8.83
C LEU A 316 -11.93 24.44 -9.55
N LEU A 317 -13.02 24.75 -8.87
CA LEU A 317 -13.83 25.89 -9.21
C LEU A 317 -13.01 27.11 -8.77
N ASP A 318 -12.64 27.91 -9.76
CA ASP A 318 -11.96 29.22 -9.69
C ASP A 318 -10.42 29.29 -9.87
N LEU A 319 -9.74 28.31 -10.49
CA LEU A 319 -8.32 28.50 -10.86
C LEU A 319 -8.03 29.30 -12.13
N GLU A 320 -9.06 29.67 -12.90
CA GLU A 320 -8.82 30.58 -14.03
C GLU A 320 -8.66 32.04 -13.59
N VAL A 321 -8.94 32.36 -12.32
CA VAL A 321 -8.83 33.74 -11.79
C VAL A 321 -8.17 33.81 -10.40
N ALA A 322 -8.13 32.73 -9.62
CA ALA A 322 -7.52 32.74 -8.30
C ALA A 322 -6.01 32.49 -8.37
N ASP A 323 -5.24 33.50 -7.98
CA ASP A 323 -3.82 33.36 -7.68
C ASP A 323 -3.61 32.24 -6.64
N LEU A 324 -2.80 31.24 -6.99
CA LEU A 324 -2.42 30.11 -6.14
C LEU A 324 -1.49 30.52 -4.98
N GLY A 325 -1.58 31.77 -4.54
CA GLY A 325 -0.69 32.40 -3.58
C GLY A 325 0.66 32.80 -4.18
N MET A 326 0.82 32.82 -5.50
CA MET A 326 2.07 33.24 -6.14
C MET A 326 2.28 34.76 -6.04
N GLU A 327 1.24 35.59 -6.14
CA GLU A 327 1.34 37.04 -5.91
C GLU A 327 1.49 37.35 -4.42
N PHE A 328 0.79 36.62 -3.55
CA PHE A 328 0.98 36.73 -2.10
C PHE A 328 2.44 36.41 -1.73
N GLU A 329 2.97 35.31 -2.25
CA GLU A 329 4.37 34.96 -2.08
C GLU A 329 5.28 36.01 -2.68
N ALA A 330 5.02 36.52 -3.89
CA ALA A 330 5.87 37.52 -4.56
C ALA A 330 6.07 38.79 -3.73
N ASN A 331 5.09 39.14 -2.88
CA ASN A 331 5.16 40.31 -2.00
C ASN A 331 5.84 40.04 -0.64
N LEU A 332 6.12 38.78 -0.30
CA LEU A 332 6.85 38.43 0.92
C LEU A 332 8.37 38.63 0.73
N ASN A 333 9.00 39.28 1.70
CA ASN A 333 10.46 39.29 1.77
C ASN A 333 11.00 37.88 2.11
N VAL A 334 12.26 37.63 1.78
CA VAL A 334 12.90 36.31 1.90
C VAL A 334 12.87 35.77 3.33
N VAL A 335 13.00 36.65 4.34
CA VAL A 335 13.03 36.28 5.76
C VAL A 335 11.66 35.81 6.23
N ASP A 336 10.60 36.53 5.86
CA ASP A 336 9.22 36.20 6.21
C ASP A 336 8.75 34.93 5.50
N LEU A 337 9.19 34.72 4.25
CA LEU A 337 8.93 33.47 3.53
C LEU A 337 9.65 32.29 4.19
N ALA A 338 10.93 32.44 4.55
CA ALA A 338 11.70 31.41 5.25
C ALA A 338 11.02 31.00 6.56
N HIS A 339 10.61 31.99 7.35
CA HIS A 339 9.94 31.80 8.62
C HIS A 339 8.59 31.08 8.46
N ARG A 340 7.79 31.46 7.45
CA ARG A 340 6.49 30.83 7.17
C ARG A 340 6.60 29.40 6.66
N LEU A 341 7.70 29.06 5.96
CA LEU A 341 8.01 27.70 5.54
C LEU A 341 8.62 26.83 6.66
N GLY A 342 8.73 27.37 7.88
CA GLY A 342 9.26 26.65 9.04
C GLY A 342 10.79 26.60 9.11
N PHE A 343 11.49 27.38 8.27
CA PHE A 343 12.94 27.51 8.35
C PHE A 343 13.33 28.53 9.43
N ARG A 344 14.47 28.26 10.10
CA ARG A 344 15.06 29.24 11.02
C ARG A 344 15.46 30.49 10.24
N LYS A 345 15.41 31.66 10.88
CA LYS A 345 15.33 33.03 10.30
C LYS A 345 16.32 33.39 9.17
N ASP A 346 17.37 32.59 8.93
CA ASP A 346 18.37 32.79 7.87
C ASP A 346 18.78 31.48 7.14
N ASN A 347 18.04 30.39 7.32
CA ASN A 347 18.41 29.04 6.87
C ASN A 347 17.45 28.47 5.82
N LEU A 348 17.28 29.16 4.69
CA LEU A 348 16.74 28.48 3.50
C LEU A 348 17.75 27.43 3.03
N PRO A 349 17.32 26.17 2.80
CA PRO A 349 18.18 25.13 2.23
C PRO A 349 18.78 25.60 0.89
N LEU A 350 19.99 25.13 0.58
CA LEU A 350 20.73 25.44 -0.67
C LEU A 350 19.93 25.18 -1.96
N GLN A 351 18.90 24.36 -1.88
CA GLN A 351 18.00 24.03 -3.00
C GLN A 351 17.01 25.15 -3.32
N PHE A 352 16.80 26.09 -2.39
CA PHE A 352 15.94 27.26 -2.61
C PHE A 352 16.76 28.43 -3.14
N ASN A 353 16.20 29.10 -4.14
CA ASN A 353 16.83 30.25 -4.75
C ASN A 353 16.81 31.43 -3.76
N ARG A 354 17.99 31.87 -3.30
CA ARG A 354 18.12 33.01 -2.38
C ARG A 354 17.72 34.34 -3.03
N PHE A 355 17.78 34.41 -4.36
CA PHE A 355 17.49 35.61 -5.12
C PHE A 355 16.11 35.45 -5.76
N ARG A 356 15.16 36.31 -5.39
CA ARG A 356 13.87 36.46 -6.06
C ARG A 356 13.91 37.70 -6.95
N ASN A 357 13.50 37.55 -8.20
CA ASN A 357 13.33 38.70 -9.09
C ASN A 357 11.91 39.24 -8.95
N ILE A 358 11.78 40.50 -8.53
CA ILE A 358 10.51 41.19 -8.29
C ILE A 358 9.73 41.41 -9.61
N ALA A 359 10.42 41.37 -10.76
CA ALA A 359 9.81 41.55 -12.08
C ALA A 359 9.19 40.26 -12.67
N GLY A 360 9.06 39.19 -11.89
CA GLY A 360 8.34 37.96 -12.29
C GLY A 360 9.08 37.04 -13.27
N PHE A 361 10.35 37.32 -13.58
CA PHE A 361 11.17 36.43 -14.41
C PHE A 361 11.62 35.21 -13.64
N THR A 362 11.60 34.03 -14.28
CA THR A 362 12.17 32.82 -13.70
C THR A 362 13.67 32.71 -14.02
N PRO A 363 14.43 31.86 -13.29
CA PRO A 363 15.84 31.58 -13.59
C PRO A 363 16.06 31.04 -15.01
N TRP A 364 15.04 30.46 -15.63
CA TRP A 364 15.08 29.95 -17.00
C TRP A 364 14.90 31.05 -18.04
N ASP A 365 14.18 32.13 -17.70
CA ASP A 365 13.94 33.25 -18.61
C ASP A 365 15.16 34.18 -18.70
N LYS A 366 15.78 34.48 -17.55
CA LYS A 366 16.93 35.39 -17.46
C LYS A 366 17.94 34.92 -16.39
N PRO A 367 18.79 33.93 -16.70
CA PRO A 367 19.71 33.32 -15.74
C PRO A 367 20.67 34.31 -15.06
N ALA A 368 21.08 35.34 -15.80
CA ALA A 368 22.02 36.38 -15.32
C ALA A 368 21.47 37.23 -14.15
N LEU A 369 20.15 37.25 -13.96
CA LEU A 369 19.51 37.96 -12.83
C LEU A 369 19.51 37.15 -11.54
N PHE A 370 19.97 35.90 -11.59
CA PHE A 370 20.01 34.95 -10.46
C PHE A 370 21.42 34.43 -10.17
N THR A 371 22.45 34.99 -10.82
CA THR A 371 23.86 34.69 -10.52
C THR A 371 24.36 35.55 -9.36
N PRO A 372 25.02 34.95 -8.34
CA PRO A 372 25.61 35.71 -7.23
C PRO A 372 26.69 36.65 -7.77
N SER A 373 26.59 37.95 -7.47
CA SER A 373 27.65 38.89 -7.84
C SER A 373 28.87 38.66 -6.94
N LEU A 374 30.07 38.80 -7.50
CA LEU A 374 31.38 38.67 -6.83
C LEU A 374 31.61 39.64 -5.65
N GLN A 375 30.62 40.45 -5.27
CA GLN A 375 30.69 41.41 -4.16
C GLN A 375 29.91 40.98 -2.91
N GLN A 376 29.28 39.80 -2.90
CA GLN A 376 28.67 39.25 -1.69
C GLN A 376 29.49 38.07 -1.19
N THR A 377 30.46 38.37 -0.33
CA THR A 377 31.28 37.39 0.38
C THR A 377 30.40 36.49 1.24
N ASP A 378 30.44 35.19 0.95
CA ASP A 378 29.97 34.12 1.82
C ASP A 378 30.60 34.27 3.21
N SER A 379 29.79 34.61 4.21
CA SER A 379 30.14 34.39 5.62
C SER A 379 29.93 32.91 5.93
N LEU A 380 30.85 32.07 5.45
CA LEU A 380 30.98 30.71 5.96
C LEU A 380 31.45 30.77 7.41
N VAL A 381 30.56 30.33 8.30
CA VAL A 381 30.87 30.04 9.69
C VAL A 381 31.96 28.96 9.73
N SER A 382 33.16 29.37 10.14
CA SER A 382 34.28 28.49 10.48
C SER A 382 33.92 27.67 11.72
N CYS A 383 33.61 26.38 11.56
CA CYS A 383 33.64 25.44 12.67
C CYS A 383 35.10 25.09 12.98
N ASN A 384 35.68 25.79 13.95
CA ASN A 384 36.96 25.43 14.57
C ASN A 384 36.82 24.11 15.34
N PHE A 385 37.54 23.08 14.94
CA PHE A 385 37.79 21.89 15.75
C PHE A 385 39.09 22.13 16.55
N ILE A 386 38.97 22.26 17.87
CA ILE A 386 40.10 22.29 18.81
C ILE A 386 40.31 20.89 19.38
N GLY A 387 41.54 20.36 19.19
CA GLY A 387 42.34 19.49 20.09
C GLY A 387 41.69 18.23 20.69
N THR A 388 42.32 17.05 20.57
CA THR A 388 43.62 16.78 21.19
C THR A 388 44.34 15.56 20.59
N SER A 389 45.67 15.62 20.70
CA SER A 389 46.74 14.83 20.10
C SER A 389 46.82 13.34 20.47
N SER A 390 47.40 12.55 19.56
CA SER A 390 48.60 11.76 19.86
C SER A 390 49.37 11.42 18.57
N LEU A 391 50.64 11.82 18.56
CA LEU A 391 51.66 11.67 17.53
C LEU A 391 52.21 10.24 17.46
N VAL A 392 52.54 9.76 16.25
CA VAL A 392 53.85 9.14 15.93
C VAL A 392 54.20 9.46 14.47
N SER A 393 55.31 10.17 14.28
CA SER A 393 55.99 10.47 13.00
C SER A 393 57.12 9.46 12.73
N ILE A 394 57.56 9.38 11.46
CA ILE A 394 58.94 9.17 10.90
C ILE A 394 58.87 8.40 9.54
N PRO A 395 59.69 8.67 8.49
CA PRO A 395 59.50 9.75 7.51
C PRO A 395 59.62 9.28 6.03
N LEU A 396 59.52 10.24 5.11
CA LEU A 396 59.73 10.12 3.65
C LEU A 396 61.17 9.70 3.24
N PHE A 397 61.28 8.99 2.11
CA PHE A 397 62.37 9.15 1.14
C PHE A 397 61.88 8.93 -0.32
N VAL A 398 61.70 10.06 -1.02
CA VAL A 398 62.09 10.46 -2.39
C VAL A 398 62.97 9.41 -3.15
N THR A 399 62.80 9.01 -4.43
CA THR A 399 62.84 9.76 -5.72
C THR A 399 62.68 8.80 -6.95
N LEU A 400 62.27 9.38 -8.11
CA LEU A 400 62.66 9.08 -9.52
C LEU A 400 61.96 7.99 -10.39
N LEU A 401 61.15 8.48 -11.34
CA LEU A 401 60.96 8.06 -12.76
C LEU A 401 62.28 8.21 -13.57
N PRO A 402 62.45 7.83 -14.88
CA PRO A 402 61.47 7.36 -15.89
C PRO A 402 61.93 6.24 -16.91
N GLN A 403 60.95 5.79 -17.73
CA GLN A 403 60.94 5.45 -19.18
C GLN A 403 62.14 4.79 -19.91
N LEU A 404 61.83 3.79 -20.76
CA LEU A 404 62.38 3.44 -22.11
C LEU A 404 61.96 1.98 -22.44
N HIS A 405 61.86 1.45 -23.66
CA HIS A 405 61.43 1.90 -24.98
C HIS A 405 61.26 0.60 -25.81
N HIS A 406 60.38 0.64 -26.82
CA HIS A 406 60.33 -0.12 -28.09
C HIS A 406 60.93 -1.54 -28.21
N ARG A 407 60.10 -2.44 -28.79
CA ARG A 407 60.47 -3.14 -30.03
C ARG A 407 59.24 -3.56 -30.86
N ASP A 408 59.22 -3.08 -32.09
CA ASP A 408 58.43 -3.53 -33.26
C ASP A 408 58.81 -5.00 -33.63
N THR A 409 58.19 -5.76 -34.53
CA THR A 409 57.60 -5.45 -35.85
C THR A 409 56.88 -6.70 -36.43
N VAL A 410 56.17 -6.48 -37.56
CA VAL A 410 55.77 -7.38 -38.68
C VAL A 410 54.29 -7.82 -38.65
N LEU A 411 53.36 -7.11 -39.32
CA LEU A 411 52.97 -7.09 -40.76
C LEU A 411 52.32 -8.38 -41.27
N GLU A 412 51.02 -8.30 -41.61
CA GLU A 412 50.56 -8.54 -42.99
C GLU A 412 49.16 -7.93 -43.25
N PHE A 413 49.06 -7.30 -44.42
CA PHE A 413 47.89 -6.66 -45.00
C PHE A 413 47.02 -7.68 -45.74
N SER A 414 45.70 -7.51 -45.72
CA SER A 414 44.86 -7.24 -46.91
C SER A 414 43.38 -7.56 -46.67
N ASN A 415 42.50 -6.57 -46.81
CA ASN A 415 41.52 -6.58 -47.89
C ASN A 415 40.79 -5.24 -48.02
N VAL A 416 40.70 -4.83 -49.27
CA VAL A 416 40.13 -3.60 -49.81
C VAL A 416 38.61 -3.75 -49.95
N THR A 417 37.85 -2.68 -49.69
CA THR A 417 36.64 -2.39 -50.48
C THR A 417 36.34 -0.89 -50.50
N ARG A 418 36.29 -0.37 -51.74
CA ARG A 418 35.87 0.95 -52.25
C ARG A 418 36.79 2.14 -52.04
#